data_AF-A0A5S3N2W5-F1
#
_entry.id   AF-A0A5S3N2W5-F1
#
_cell.length_a   1.000
_cell.length_b   1.000
_cell.length_c   1.000
_cell.angle_alpha   90.00
_cell.angle_beta   90.00
_cell.angle_gamma   90.00
#
_symmetry.space_group_name_H-M   'P 1'
#
loop_
_entity.id
_entity.type
_entity.pdbx_description
1 polymer ?
#
loop_
_entity_poly.entity_id
_entity_poly.type
_entity_poly.pdbx_seq_one_letter_code
_entity_poly.pdbx_strand_id
1 'polypeptide(L)' 'MIEETGLETLCEIADTKSEILEKTKILFNKNFTNENQKNRLKILAKFNPDNSAKKIIDLIFKN' A
#
# COMPACT_ATOMS: atom_id res chain seq x y z
N MET A 1 -0.13 8.49 5.66
CA MET A 1 -0.31 8.44 4.18
C MET A 1 -0.82 7.09 3.66
N ILE A 2 -1.00 6.05 4.50
CA ILE A 2 -1.54 4.74 4.09
C ILE A 2 -2.90 4.44 4.74
N GLU A 3 -3.28 5.19 5.77
CA GLU A 3 -4.60 5.04 6.42
C GLU A 3 -5.75 5.32 5.45
N GLU A 4 -6.81 4.51 5.58
CA GLU A 4 -8.03 4.53 4.77
C GLU A 4 -7.81 4.32 3.26
N THR A 5 -6.66 3.76 2.87
CA THR A 5 -6.38 3.43 1.48
C THR A 5 -6.78 2.00 1.11
N GLY A 6 -7.03 1.13 2.10
CA GLY A 6 -7.23 -0.31 1.88
C GLY A 6 -5.93 -1.08 1.63
N LEU A 7 -4.77 -0.43 1.79
CA LEU A 7 -3.42 -1.00 1.66
C LEU A 7 -2.71 -1.13 3.02
N GLU A 8 -3.38 -0.86 4.13
CA GLU A 8 -2.81 -0.84 5.48
C GLU A 8 -2.17 -2.17 5.83
N THR A 9 -2.83 -3.27 5.44
CA THR A 9 -2.34 -4.64 5.68
C THR A 9 -1.21 -5.06 4.73
N LEU A 10 -0.89 -4.25 3.72
CA LEU A 10 0.16 -4.52 2.73
C LEU A 10 1.49 -3.82 3.02
N CYS A 11 1.53 -2.94 4.01
CA CYS A 11 2.68 -2.13 4.36
C CYS A 11 2.95 -2.20 5.87
N GLU A 12 4.22 -2.07 6.24
CA GLU A 12 4.60 -1.87 7.63
C GLU A 12 4.48 -0.37 7.95
N ILE A 13 3.72 -0.03 9.00
CA ILE A 13 3.62 1.35 9.50
C ILE A 13 4.80 1.63 10.43
N ALA A 14 5.50 2.74 10.22
CA ALA A 14 6.64 3.18 11.01
C ALA A 14 6.75 4.71 10.94
N ASP A 15 6.80 5.38 12.09
CA ASP A 15 6.73 6.84 12.18
C ASP A 15 8.00 7.46 12.75
N THR A 16 8.86 6.66 13.37
CA THR A 16 10.17 7.10 13.86
C THR A 16 11.33 6.48 13.09
N LYS A 17 12.49 7.16 13.10
CA LYS A 17 13.73 6.62 12.52
C LYS A 17 14.08 5.23 13.06
N SER A 18 13.86 4.99 14.35
CA SER A 18 14.15 3.70 14.97
C SER A 18 13.25 2.59 14.43
N GLU A 19 11.94 2.84 14.35
CA GLU A 19 10.96 1.89 13.83
C GLU A 19 11.21 1.57 12.36
N ILE A 20 11.57 2.58 11.55
CA ILE A 20 11.91 2.38 10.14
C ILE A 20 13.09 1.42 10.00
N LEU A 21 14.16 1.63 10.79
CA LEU A 21 15.35 0.76 10.76
C LEU A 21 15.02 -0.66 11.21
N GLU A 22 14.24 -0.82 12.27
CA GLU A 22 13.82 -2.11 12.80
C GLU A 22 12.97 -2.89 11.79
N LYS A 23 11.89 -2.29 11.29
CA LYS A 23 10.98 -2.93 10.33
C LYS A 23 11.67 -3.23 9.01
N THR A 24 12.55 -2.35 8.55
CA THR A 24 13.38 -2.62 7.36
C THR A 24 14.26 -3.84 7.57
N LYS A 25 14.94 -3.95 8.72
CA LYS A 25 15.77 -5.13 9.03
C LYS A 25 14.94 -6.42 9.07
N ILE A 26 13.73 -6.37 9.62
CA ILE A 26 12.80 -7.52 9.64
C ILE A 26 12.43 -7.92 8.21
N LEU A 27 12.03 -6.96 7.37
CA LEU A 27 11.64 -7.21 5.98
C LEU A 27 12.80 -7.74 5.14
N PHE A 28 14.02 -7.24 5.35
CA PHE A 28 15.21 -7.68 4.62
C PHE A 28 15.57 -9.14 4.90
N ASN A 29 15.27 -9.63 6.11
CA ASN A 29 15.49 -11.02 6.51
C ASN A 29 14.28 -11.93 6.23
N LYS A 30 13.19 -11.38 5.68
CA LYS A 30 11.98 -12.14 5.38
C LYS A 30 12.10 -12.81 4.02
N ASN A 31 11.84 -14.11 3.97
CA ASN A 31 11.71 -14.82 2.70
C ASN A 31 10.33 -14.54 2.10
N PHE A 32 10.31 -13.86 0.95
CA PHE A 32 9.10 -13.65 0.18
C PHE A 32 8.87 -14.83 -0.77
N THR A 33 7.67 -15.41 -0.73
CA THR A 33 7.26 -16.54 -1.55
C THR A 33 6.30 -16.09 -2.66
N ASN A 34 6.10 -16.97 -3.65
CA ASN A 34 5.09 -16.77 -4.69
C ASN A 34 3.68 -16.60 -4.13
N GLU A 35 3.39 -17.19 -2.97
CA GLU A 35 2.09 -17.02 -2.29
C GLU A 35 1.92 -15.59 -1.78
N ASN A 36 2.98 -14.97 -1.23
CA ASN A 36 2.95 -13.56 -0.86
C ASN A 36 2.60 -12.68 -2.06
N GLN A 37 3.20 -12.95 -3.22
CA GLN A 37 2.92 -12.19 -4.44
C GLN A 37 1.47 -12.36 -4.91
N LYS A 38 0.96 -13.60 -4.94
CA LYS A 38 -0.44 -13.88 -5.33
C LYS A 38 -1.44 -13.18 -4.41
N ASN A 39 -1.19 -13.17 -3.10
CA ASN A 39 -2.06 -12.51 -2.13
C ASN A 39 -2.06 -10.99 -2.32
N ARG A 40 -0.90 -10.39 -2.62
CA ARG A 40 -0.80 -8.95 -2.96
C ARG A 40 -1.58 -8.61 -4.23
N LEU A 41 -1.46 -9.41 -5.28
CA LEU A 41 -2.19 -9.19 -6.55
C LEU A 41 -3.71 -9.18 -6.35
N LYS A 42 -4.25 -10.08 -5.51
CA LYS A 42 -5.68 -10.11 -5.19
C LYS A 42 -6.17 -8.81 -4.54
N ILE A 43 -5.38 -8.24 -3.63
CA ILE A 43 -5.73 -6.98 -2.95
C ILE A 43 -5.62 -5.82 -3.94
N LEU A 44 -4.55 -5.78 -4.74
CA LEU A 44 -4.30 -4.73 -5.73
C LEU A 44 -5.32 -4.73 -6.88
N ALA A 45 -5.95 -5.86 -7.20
CA ALA A 45 -6.96 -5.95 -8.26
C ALA A 45 -8.16 -5.00 -8.06
N LYS A 46 -8.40 -4.54 -6.83
CA LYS A 46 -9.46 -3.55 -6.52
C LYS A 46 -9.08 -2.12 -6.92
N PHE A 47 -7.79 -1.84 -7.13
CA PHE A 47 -7.28 -0.52 -7.46
C PHE A 47 -7.22 -0.34 -8.98
N ASN A 48 -7.85 0.73 -9.47
CA ASN A 48 -7.86 1.07 -10.88
C ASN A 48 -7.43 2.54 -11.03
N PRO A 49 -6.21 2.80 -11.54
CA PRO A 49 -5.68 4.16 -11.68
C PRO A 49 -6.58 5.09 -12.50
N ASP A 50 -7.20 4.61 -13.57
CA ASP A 50 -8.07 5.42 -14.42
C ASP A 50 -9.32 5.86 -13.67
N ASN A 51 -9.95 4.95 -12.91
CA ASN A 51 -11.10 5.27 -12.09
C ASN A 51 -10.73 6.21 -10.94
N SER A 52 -9.58 6.00 -10.31
CA SER A 52 -9.08 6.89 -9.25
C SER A 52 -8.78 8.29 -9.80
N ALA A 53 -8.15 8.40 -10.96
CA ALA A 53 -7.88 9.68 -11.62
C ALA A 53 -9.18 10.43 -11.96
N LYS A 54 -10.20 9.73 -12.49
CA LYS A 54 -11.53 10.33 -12.72
C LYS A 54 -12.15 10.88 -11.43
N LYS A 55 -12.09 10.13 -10.32
CA LYS A 55 -12.57 10.60 -9.02
C LYS A 55 -11.86 11.85 -8.54
N ILE A 56 -10.54 11.93 -8.73
CA ILE A 56 -9.74 13.12 -8.37
C ILE A 56 -10.17 14.31 -9.22
N ILE A 57 -10.33 14.13 -10.54
CA ILE A 57 -10.79 15.20 -11.43
C ILE A 57 -12.20 15.67 -11.02
N ASP A 58 -13.13 14.74 -10.79
CA ASP A 58 -14.48 15.05 -10.33
C ASP A 58 -14.45 15.81 -8.99
N LEU A 59 -13.62 15.42 -8.02
CA LEU A 59 -13.54 16.10 -6.73
C LEU A 59 -12.98 17.53 -6.84
N ILE A 60 -11.97 17.73 -7.69
CA ILE A 60 -11.26 19.01 -7.80
C ILE A 60 -12.01 20.00 -8.71
N PHE A 61 -12.56 19.53 -9.82
CA PHE A 61 -13.03 20.39 -10.91
C PHE A 61 -14.54 20.39 -11.11
N LYS A 62 -15.29 19.53 -10.40
CA LYS A 62 -16.75 19.52 -10.46
C LYS A 62 -17.29 20.43 -9.35
N ASN A 63 -17.18 21.74 -9.61
CA ASN A 63 -17.99 22.79 -9.00
C ASN A 63 -19.03 23.25 -10.02
#